data_AF-A0A183FIP3-F1
#
_entry.id   AF-A0A183FIP3-F1
#
_cell.length_a   1.000
_cell.length_b   1.000
_cell.length_c   1.000
_cell.angle_alpha   90.00
_cell.angle_beta   90.00
_cell.angle_gamma   90.00
#
_symmetry.space_group_name_H-M   'P 1'
#
loop_
_entity.id
_entity.type
_entity.pdbx_description
1 polymer ?
#
loop_
_entity_poly.entity_id
_entity_poly.type
_entity_poly.pdbx_seq_one_letter_code
_entity_poly.pdbx_strand_id
1 'polypeptide(L)'
;LKYISARTCIDFTENATARNRVRVFSGSGCYSKLGMLGNEQDLSLMGSCASVGLAAHEFMHALGVLHMHSREDRDNFLKVDLSSVDQGLVPQFEKIEPGLSINYTPFEYGSVMHYAANL
;
A
#
# COMPACT_ATOMS: atom_id res chain seq x y z
N LEU A 1 -6.33 -8.50 9.76
CA LEU A 1 -5.33 -9.48 9.31
C LEU A 1 -5.91 -10.79 8.80
N LYS A 2 -6.91 -11.40 9.48
CA LYS A 2 -7.64 -12.59 8.96
C LYS A 2 -8.14 -12.47 7.51
N TYR A 3 -8.49 -11.25 7.06
CA TYR A 3 -8.87 -10.99 5.67
C TYR A 3 -7.82 -11.46 4.65
N ILE A 4 -6.54 -11.13 4.90
CA ILE A 4 -5.39 -11.50 4.06
C ILE A 4 -5.09 -12.99 4.23
N SER A 5 -5.00 -13.48 5.48
CA SER A 5 -4.64 -14.88 5.74
C SER A 5 -5.65 -15.90 5.22
N ALA A 6 -6.93 -15.53 5.12
CA ALA A 6 -7.95 -16.40 4.53
C ALA A 6 -7.86 -16.53 3.00
N ARG A 7 -7.03 -15.72 2.32
CA ARG A 7 -6.96 -15.62 0.85
C ARG A 7 -5.56 -15.84 0.29
N THR A 8 -4.57 -15.99 1.17
CA THR A 8 -3.16 -16.10 0.83
C THR A 8 -2.49 -17.13 1.74
N CYS A 9 -1.24 -17.48 1.47
CA CYS A 9 -0.43 -18.28 2.39
C CYS A 9 0.23 -17.46 3.51
N ILE A 10 -0.08 -16.15 3.62
CA ILE A 10 0.50 -15.26 4.63
C ILE A 10 -0.25 -15.40 5.95
N ASP A 11 0.48 -15.64 7.03
CA ASP A 11 -0.06 -15.64 8.39
C ASP A 11 0.57 -14.54 9.24
N PHE A 12 -0.15 -14.09 10.26
CA PHE A 12 0.28 -13.02 11.16
C PHE A 12 0.30 -13.53 12.59
N THR A 13 1.47 -13.46 13.22
CA THR A 13 1.66 -13.82 14.62
C THR A 13 2.14 -12.60 15.40
N GLU A 14 1.48 -12.30 16.50
CA GLU A 14 1.93 -11.27 17.42
C GLU A 14 3.20 -11.73 18.13
N ASN A 15 4.31 -11.01 17.95
CA ASN A 15 5.57 -11.30 18.62
C ASN A 15 6.35 -10.00 18.90
N ALA A 16 6.27 -9.53 20.15
CA ALA A 16 6.94 -8.33 20.62
C ALA A 16 8.47 -8.45 20.74
N THR A 17 9.04 -9.63 20.47
CA THR A 17 10.49 -9.89 20.55
C THR A 17 11.10 -10.34 19.22
N ALA A 18 10.28 -10.53 18.19
CA ALA A 18 10.76 -10.84 16.85
C ALA A 18 11.71 -9.72 16.38
N ARG A 19 12.86 -10.13 15.82
CA ARG A 19 13.90 -9.21 15.33
C ARG A 19 13.35 -8.30 14.23
N ASN A 20 12.75 -8.90 13.20
CA ASN A 20 12.07 -8.17 12.14
C ASN A 20 10.57 -8.25 12.42
N ARG A 21 9.92 -7.11 12.63
CA ARG A 21 8.50 -7.08 12.94
C ARG A 21 7.87 -5.76 12.52
N VAL A 22 6.56 -5.79 12.30
CA VAL A 22 5.76 -4.58 12.13
C VAL A 22 5.22 -4.18 13.49
N ARG A 23 5.50 -2.95 13.92
CA ARG A 23 4.87 -2.33 15.09
C ARG A 23 3.70 -1.47 14.62
N VAL A 24 2.49 -1.94 14.89
CA VAL A 24 1.28 -1.18 14.63
C VAL A 24 1.10 -0.15 15.75
N PHE A 25 0.91 1.12 15.37
CA PHE A 25 0.72 2.20 16.34
C PHE A 25 -0.22 3.28 15.82
N SER A 26 -0.66 4.16 16.71
CA SER A 26 -1.54 5.30 16.38
C SER A 26 -0.72 6.54 16.05
N GLY A 27 -0.29 6.66 14.78
CA GLY A 27 0.38 7.86 14.25
C GLY A 27 -0.58 8.80 13.52
N SER A 28 -0.04 9.87 12.91
CA SER A 28 -0.84 10.78 12.07
C SER A 28 -1.04 10.18 10.67
N GLY A 29 -2.27 9.76 10.37
CA GLY A 29 -2.65 9.16 9.08
C GLY A 29 -2.43 7.64 8.99
N CYS A 30 -2.73 7.07 7.82
CA CYS A 30 -2.53 5.66 7.49
C CYS A 30 -1.26 5.56 6.63
N TYR A 31 -0.28 4.75 7.05
CA TYR A 31 0.90 4.49 6.23
C TYR A 31 1.67 3.26 6.71
N SER A 32 2.43 2.68 5.79
CA SER A 32 3.45 1.66 6.06
C SER A 32 4.70 1.92 5.23
N LYS A 33 5.82 1.33 5.68
CA LYS A 33 7.00 1.13 4.82
C LYS A 33 6.72 0.04 3.77
N LEU A 34 7.44 0.13 2.65
CA LEU A 34 7.36 -0.85 1.57
C LEU A 34 8.31 -2.04 1.85
N GLY A 35 7.74 -3.24 1.98
CA GLY A 35 8.50 -4.47 2.21
C GLY A 35 9.15 -4.55 3.61
N MET A 36 10.00 -5.56 3.79
CA MET A 36 10.78 -5.76 5.01
C MET A 36 12.09 -4.97 4.93
N LEU A 37 12.19 -3.89 5.71
CA LEU A 37 13.43 -3.09 5.81
C LEU A 37 14.46 -3.71 6.77
N GLY A 38 14.01 -4.62 7.62
CA GLY A 38 14.77 -5.18 8.74
C GLY A 38 14.53 -4.43 10.06
N ASN A 39 14.76 -5.11 11.18
CA ASN A 39 14.41 -4.66 12.53
C ASN A 39 12.90 -4.39 12.70
N GLU A 40 12.52 -3.71 13.78
CA GLU A 40 11.16 -3.20 13.96
C GLU A 40 10.89 -2.06 12.98
N GLN A 41 9.77 -2.13 12.25
CA GLN A 41 9.29 -1.06 11.38
C GLN A 41 7.86 -0.65 11.73
N ASP A 42 7.60 0.64 11.67
CA ASP A 42 6.33 1.22 12.07
C ASP A 42 5.28 1.18 10.96
N LEU A 43 4.04 0.86 11.35
CA LEU A 43 2.84 0.94 10.53
C LEU A 43 1.77 1.71 11.31
N SER A 44 1.33 2.84 10.75
CA SER A 44 0.35 3.72 11.40
C SER A 44 -1.07 3.34 10.99
N LEU A 45 -1.92 3.06 11.99
CA LEU A 45 -3.37 2.96 11.82
C LEU A 45 -4.04 3.80 12.91
N MET A 46 -4.61 4.94 12.55
CA MET A 46 -5.34 5.81 13.49
C MET A 46 -6.75 6.15 12.99
N GLY A 47 -7.73 6.19 13.88
CA GLY A 47 -9.05 6.76 13.61
C GLY A 47 -9.73 6.19 12.35
N SER A 48 -9.88 7.02 11.31
CA SER A 48 -10.49 6.65 10.01
C SER A 48 -9.77 5.50 9.29
N CYS A 49 -8.53 5.20 9.66
CA CYS A 49 -7.78 4.03 9.14
C CYS A 49 -8.32 2.69 9.66
N ALA A 50 -9.20 2.68 10.66
CA ALA A 50 -9.70 1.46 11.31
C ALA A 50 -10.76 0.68 10.49
N SER A 51 -10.66 0.72 9.16
CA SER A 51 -11.43 -0.17 8.28
C SER A 51 -10.61 -1.40 7.91
N VAL A 52 -11.26 -2.53 7.65
CA VAL A 52 -10.58 -3.75 7.19
C VAL A 52 -9.82 -3.51 5.88
N GLY A 53 -10.38 -2.70 4.98
CA GLY A 53 -9.77 -2.34 3.70
C GLY A 53 -8.48 -1.52 3.86
N LEU A 54 -8.51 -0.47 4.67
CA LEU A 54 -7.32 0.36 4.92
C LEU A 54 -6.24 -0.40 5.69
N ALA A 55 -6.63 -1.17 6.70
CA ALA A 55 -5.67 -2.05 7.37
C ALA A 55 -5.04 -3.06 6.39
N ALA A 56 -5.83 -3.64 5.48
CA ALA A 56 -5.27 -4.51 4.45
C ALA A 56 -4.32 -3.76 3.50
N HIS A 57 -4.67 -2.55 3.07
CA HIS A 57 -3.82 -1.68 2.24
C HIS A 57 -2.43 -1.47 2.85
N GLU A 58 -2.38 -1.02 4.11
CA GLU A 58 -1.10 -0.74 4.77
C GLU A 58 -0.26 -2.00 4.99
N PHE A 59 -0.91 -3.13 5.31
CA PHE A 59 -0.18 -4.40 5.42
C PHE A 59 0.30 -4.92 4.06
N MET A 60 -0.41 -4.63 2.96
CA MET A 60 0.06 -4.96 1.62
C MET A 60 1.31 -4.14 1.24
N HIS A 61 1.40 -2.87 1.66
CA HIS A 61 2.65 -2.12 1.57
C HIS A 61 3.78 -2.78 2.37
N ALA A 62 3.54 -3.17 3.64
CA ALA A 62 4.54 -3.90 4.43
C ALA A 62 5.00 -5.22 3.78
N LEU A 63 4.13 -5.85 2.99
CA LEU A 63 4.42 -7.06 2.22
C LEU A 63 5.11 -6.77 0.86
N GLY A 64 5.32 -5.50 0.51
CA GLY A 64 6.07 -5.08 -0.69
C GLY A 64 5.21 -4.75 -1.90
N VAL A 65 3.90 -4.56 -1.72
CA VAL A 65 3.00 -4.20 -2.82
C VAL A 65 2.89 -2.69 -2.95
N LEU A 66 3.13 -2.19 -4.16
CA LEU A 66 3.04 -0.78 -4.53
C LEU A 66 1.61 -0.42 -4.97
N HIS A 67 1.34 0.88 -5.10
CA HIS A 67 0.04 1.33 -5.60
C HIS A 67 -0.19 0.92 -7.06
N MET A 68 -1.43 0.50 -7.35
CA MET A 68 -1.82 0.04 -8.69
C MET A 68 -1.71 1.16 -9.73
N HIS A 69 -2.05 2.41 -9.35
CA HIS A 69 -1.94 3.58 -10.24
C HIS A 69 -0.49 4.04 -10.46
N SER A 70 0.50 3.42 -9.80
CA SER A 70 1.91 3.74 -10.01
C SER A 70 2.62 2.73 -10.90
N ARG A 71 1.93 1.71 -11.42
CA ARG A 71 2.56 0.74 -12.35
C ARG A 71 3.16 1.42 -13.58
N GLU A 72 4.24 0.84 -14.09
CA GLU A 72 4.92 1.30 -15.31
C GLU A 72 3.99 1.35 -16.54
N ASP A 73 3.02 0.41 -16.60
CA ASP A 73 2.08 0.20 -17.70
C ASP A 73 0.72 0.89 -17.49
N ARG A 74 0.55 1.68 -16.42
CA ARG A 74 -0.75 2.24 -16.05
C ARG A 74 -1.41 3.06 -17.17
N ASP A 75 -0.62 3.71 -18.03
CA ASP A 75 -1.14 4.67 -19.00
C ASP A 75 -1.89 3.96 -20.15
N ASN A 76 -1.80 2.63 -20.21
CA ASN A 76 -2.66 1.78 -21.06
C ASN A 76 -4.08 1.61 -20.49
N PHE A 77 -4.30 1.97 -19.22
CA PHE A 77 -5.52 1.70 -18.45
C PHE A 77 -6.14 2.95 -17.82
N LEU A 78 -5.31 3.95 -17.51
CA LEU A 78 -5.69 5.18 -16.84
C LEU A 78 -5.24 6.41 -17.62
N LYS A 79 -6.05 7.46 -17.54
CA LYS A 79 -5.62 8.82 -17.80
C LYS A 79 -5.52 9.55 -16.46
N VAL A 80 -4.33 10.02 -16.11
CA VAL A 80 -4.10 10.76 -14.87
C VAL A 80 -4.24 12.26 -15.16
N ASP A 81 -5.31 12.88 -14.66
CA ASP A 81 -5.50 14.33 -14.69
C ASP A 81 -5.04 14.94 -13.37
N LEU A 82 -4.01 15.78 -13.44
CA LEU A 82 -3.38 16.42 -12.28
C LEU A 82 -3.82 17.87 -12.11
N SER A 83 -4.75 18.38 -12.92
CA SER A 83 -5.17 19.79 -12.91
C SER A 83 -5.78 20.24 -11.58
N SER A 84 -6.40 19.33 -10.82
CA SER A 84 -6.99 19.57 -9.51
C SER A 84 -6.11 19.10 -8.34
N VAL A 85 -4.90 18.61 -8.60
CA VAL A 85 -3.99 18.09 -7.58
C VAL A 85 -3.10 19.23 -7.09
N ASP A 86 -2.97 19.36 -5.76
CA ASP A 86 -2.01 20.29 -5.16
C ASP A 86 -0.60 19.98 -5.67
N GLN A 87 0.15 21.00 -6.10
CA GLN A 87 1.49 20.84 -6.67
C GLN A 87 2.43 20.05 -5.76
N GLY A 88 2.30 20.18 -4.43
CA GLY A 88 3.10 19.40 -3.48
C GLY A 88 2.80 17.91 -3.46
N LEU A 89 1.65 17.49 -3.99
CA LEU A 89 1.18 16.10 -4.01
C LEU A 89 1.34 15.43 -5.38
N VAL A 90 1.66 16.19 -6.43
CA VAL A 90 1.90 15.67 -7.78
C VAL A 90 2.88 14.48 -7.82
N PRO A 91 4.01 14.48 -7.07
CA PRO A 91 4.93 13.36 -7.07
C PRO A 91 4.32 12.02 -6.62
N GLN A 92 3.20 12.03 -5.87
CA GLN A 92 2.51 10.79 -5.46
C GLN A 92 1.81 10.06 -6.63
N PHE A 93 1.70 10.72 -7.78
CA PHE A 93 1.12 10.18 -8.99
C PHE A 93 2.19 9.82 -10.03
N GLU A 94 3.46 9.80 -9.66
CA GLU A 94 4.52 9.31 -10.53
C GLU A 94 4.40 7.80 -10.77
N LYS A 95 4.87 7.35 -11.94
CA LYS A 95 5.01 5.92 -12.22
C LYS A 95 6.28 5.42 -11.56
N ILE A 96 6.23 4.17 -11.14
CA ILE A 96 7.41 3.42 -10.72
C ILE A 96 8.29 3.19 -11.94
N GLU A 97 9.60 3.39 -11.76
CA GLU A 97 10.58 3.17 -12.81
C GLU A 97 10.56 1.72 -13.31
N PRO A 98 10.74 1.51 -14.62
CA PRO A 98 10.76 0.17 -15.18
C PRO A 98 11.80 -0.73 -14.52
N GLY A 99 11.39 -1.96 -14.21
CA GLY A 99 12.24 -2.95 -13.54
C GLY A 99 12.34 -2.83 -12.02
N LEU A 100 11.76 -1.79 -11.38
CA LEU A 100 11.66 -1.72 -9.91
C LEU A 100 10.44 -2.44 -9.35
N SER A 101 9.49 -2.84 -10.20
CA SER A 101 8.32 -3.62 -9.83
C SER A 101 8.05 -4.71 -10.86
N ILE A 102 7.27 -5.73 -10.47
CA ILE A 102 6.83 -6.80 -11.36
C ILE A 102 5.31 -6.79 -11.40
N ASN A 103 4.76 -6.71 -12.61
CA ASN A 103 3.33 -6.78 -12.87
C ASN A 103 2.86 -8.24 -12.87
N TYR A 104 2.80 -8.86 -11.68
CA TYR A 104 2.38 -10.27 -11.52
C TYR A 104 0.92 -10.54 -11.95
N THR A 105 0.08 -9.51 -11.97
CA THR A 105 -1.34 -9.61 -12.34
C THR A 105 -1.69 -8.59 -13.43
N PRO A 106 -2.81 -8.80 -14.16
CA PRO A 106 -3.43 -7.74 -14.95
C PRO A 106 -3.72 -6.49 -14.11
N PHE A 107 -3.91 -5.35 -14.79
CA PHE A 107 -4.32 -4.11 -14.13
C PHE A 107 -5.72 -4.27 -13.51
N GLU A 108 -5.89 -3.89 -12.24
CA GLU A 108 -7.12 -4.13 -11.48
C GLU A 108 -7.66 -2.84 -10.86
N TYR A 109 -8.71 -2.28 -11.47
CA TYR A 109 -9.37 -1.06 -10.99
C TYR A 109 -9.98 -1.19 -9.59
N GLY A 110 -10.39 -2.41 -9.20
CA GLY A 110 -10.95 -2.71 -7.88
C GLY A 110 -9.89 -3.06 -6.82
N SER A 111 -8.60 -2.97 -7.15
CA SER A 111 -7.53 -3.32 -6.22
C SER A 111 -7.60 -2.44 -4.97
N VAL A 112 -7.42 -3.05 -3.80
CA VAL A 112 -7.27 -2.32 -2.54
C VAL A 112 -6.08 -1.36 -2.56
N MET A 113 -5.12 -1.56 -3.47
CA MET A 113 -3.94 -0.71 -3.68
C MET A 113 -4.15 0.37 -4.75
N HIS A 114 -5.35 0.50 -5.32
CA HIS A 114 -5.66 1.55 -6.27
C HIS A 114 -6.21 2.79 -5.54
N TYR A 115 -5.69 3.97 -5.86
CA TYR A 115 -6.27 5.22 -5.37
C TYR A 115 -7.71 5.38 -5.88
N ALA A 116 -8.58 5.92 -5.02
CA ALA A 116 -9.91 6.32 -5.43
C ALA A 116 -9.82 7.51 -6.39
N ALA A 117 -10.70 7.54 -7.39
CA ALA A 117 -10.90 8.74 -8.20
C ALA A 117 -11.63 9.80 -7.35
N ASN A 118 -11.21 11.06 -7.48
CA ASN A 118 -12.02 12.17 -7.00
C ASN A 118 -13.17 12.37 -8.01
N LEU A 119 -14.42 12.30 -7.54
CA LEU A 119 -15.61 12.54 -8.36
C LEU A 119 -16.06 14.00 -8.25
#